data_AF-A0A2V9Y9J9-F1
#
_entry.id   AF-A0A2V9Y9J9-F1
#
_cell.length_a   1.000
_cell.length_b   1.000
_cell.length_c   1.000
_cell.angle_alpha   90.00
_cell.angle_beta   90.00
_cell.angle_gamma   90.00
#
_symmetry.space_group_name_H-M   'P 1'
#
loop_
_entity.id
_entity.type
_entity.pdbx_description
1 polymer ?
#
loop_
_entity_poly.entity_id
_entity_poly.type
_entity_poly.pdbx_seq_one_letter_code
_entity_poly.pdbx_strand_id
1 'polypeptide(L)'
;MAMGELVASIAHEVNQPLTGVVTNANFCLRQLASATPNLEKLREAITEIVNDGTRASAVISRIRALLSVSRKWDRSWREQSSAGVAVRGCGGRNVH
;
A
#
# COMPACT_ATOMS: atom_id res chain seq x y z
N MET A 1 -7.22 -9.30 16.85
CA MET A 1 -6.94 -8.21 15.89
C MET A 1 -8.19 -7.98 15.09
N ALA A 2 -8.80 -6.81 15.24
CA ALA A 2 -10.03 -6.46 14.54
C ALA A 2 -9.71 -5.98 13.12
N MET A 3 -10.60 -6.24 12.15
CA MET A 3 -10.45 -5.76 10.77
C MET A 3 -10.19 -4.23 10.69
N GLY A 4 -10.73 -3.46 11.65
CA GLY A 4 -10.50 -2.02 11.76
C GLY A 4 -9.03 -1.62 12.02
N GLU A 5 -8.28 -2.40 12.80
CA GLU A 5 -6.86 -2.12 13.08
C GLU A 5 -6.02 -2.31 11.81
N LEU A 6 -6.35 -3.32 11.00
CA LEU A 6 -5.67 -3.59 9.73
C LEU A 6 -5.95 -2.48 8.70
N VAL A 7 -7.19 -2.00 8.62
CA VAL A 7 -7.56 -0.87 7.74
C VAL A 7 -6.84 0.41 8.17
N ALA A 8 -6.76 0.69 9.48
CA ALA A 8 -6.06 1.86 10.00
C ALA A 8 -4.55 1.81 9.71
N SER A 9 -3.92 0.65 9.88
CA SER A 9 -2.49 0.44 9.56
C SER A 9 -2.20 0.67 8.08
N ILE A 10 -3.04 0.15 7.19
CA ILE A 10 -2.95 0.37 5.74
C ILE A 10 -3.06 1.86 5.40
N ALA A 11 -4.07 2.55 5.95
CA ALA A 11 -4.25 3.97 5.69
C ALA A 11 -3.03 4.77 6.16
N HIS A 12 -2.48 4.42 7.31
CA HIS A 12 -1.27 5.04 7.84
C HIS A 12 -0.05 4.81 6.95
N GLU A 13 0.17 3.57 6.49
CA GLU A 13 1.32 3.20 5.64
C GLU A 13 1.26 3.88 4.26
N VAL A 14 0.07 4.13 3.71
CA VAL A 14 -0.11 4.92 2.47
C VAL A 14 0.06 6.42 2.72
N ASN A 15 -0.47 6.94 3.83
CA ASN A 15 -0.39 8.37 4.14
C ASN A 15 1.04 8.85 4.37
N GLN A 16 1.93 8.00 4.87
CA GLN A 16 3.34 8.35 5.10
C GLN A 16 4.05 8.88 3.83
N PRO A 17 4.17 8.10 2.73
CA PRO A 17 4.78 8.61 1.51
C PRO A 17 4.00 9.78 0.89
N LEU A 18 2.66 9.78 0.96
CA LEU A 18 1.88 10.91 0.43
C LEU A 18 2.16 12.22 1.18
N THR A 19 2.39 12.14 2.48
CA THR A 19 2.80 13.30 3.29
C THR A 19 4.16 13.82 2.83
N GLY A 20 5.10 12.92 2.53
CA GLY A 20 6.41 13.27 1.97
C GLY A 20 6.30 13.97 0.62
N VAL A 21 5.49 13.43 -0.30
CA VAL A 21 5.20 14.05 -1.61
C VAL A 21 4.70 15.49 -1.46
N VAL A 22 3.67 15.71 -0.64
CA VAL A 22 3.08 17.05 -0.45
C VAL A 22 4.06 18.01 0.22
N THR A 23 4.82 17.53 1.21
CA THR A 23 5.81 18.34 1.92
C THR A 23 6.91 18.83 0.98
N ASN A 24 7.47 17.91 0.19
CA ASN A 24 8.53 18.22 -0.77
C ASN A 24 8.03 19.06 -1.95
N ALA A 25 6.81 18.82 -2.44
CA ALA A 25 6.22 19.67 -3.48
C ALA A 25 6.04 21.12 -2.98
N ASN A 26 5.55 21.29 -1.75
CA ASN A 26 5.44 22.61 -1.13
C ASN A 26 6.80 23.28 -0.92
N PHE A 27 7.83 22.51 -0.56
CA PHE A 27 9.21 23.01 -0.52
C PHE A 27 9.66 23.51 -1.90
N CYS A 28 9.42 22.74 -2.96
CA CYS A 28 9.78 23.14 -4.32
C CYS A 28 9.08 24.44 -4.75
N LEU A 29 7.78 24.57 -4.49
CA LEU A 29 7.02 25.79 -4.79
C LEU A 29 7.60 27.02 -4.08
N ARG A 30 7.94 26.89 -2.78
CA ARG A 30 8.60 27.97 -2.03
C ARG A 30 9.97 28.31 -2.60
N GLN A 31 10.75 27.29 -2.98
CA GLN A 31 12.09 27.52 -3.51
C GLN A 31 12.09 28.15 -4.90
N LEU A 32 11.12 27.81 -5.75
CA LEU A 32 11.00 28.42 -7.08
C LEU A 32 10.55 29.89 -7.01
N ALA A 33 9.86 30.27 -5.94
CA ALA A 33 9.45 31.65 -5.69
C ALA A 33 10.56 32.52 -5.05
N SER A 34 11.72 31.96 -4.70
CA SER A 34 12.81 32.73 -4.10
C SER A 34 13.56 33.57 -5.14
N ALA A 35 14.18 34.68 -4.71
CA ALA A 35 14.96 35.54 -5.60
C ALA A 35 16.15 34.81 -6.24
N THR A 36 16.69 33.80 -5.56
CA THR A 36 17.77 32.93 -6.04
C THR A 36 17.42 31.46 -5.77
N PRO A 37 16.76 30.78 -6.71
CA PRO A 37 16.38 29.38 -6.53
C PRO A 37 17.60 28.43 -6.46
N ASN A 38 17.66 27.59 -5.43
CA ASN A 38 18.65 26.50 -5.34
C ASN A 38 18.14 25.28 -6.12
N LEU A 39 18.66 25.10 -7.35
CA LEU A 39 18.24 24.04 -8.25
C LEU A 39 18.65 22.63 -7.79
N GLU A 40 19.74 22.50 -7.03
CA GLU A 40 20.17 21.21 -6.50
C GLU A 40 19.23 20.72 -5.40
N LYS A 41 18.84 21.59 -4.47
CA LYS A 41 17.82 21.25 -3.46
C LYS A 41 16.46 20.94 -4.09
N LEU A 42 16.11 21.60 -5.19
CA LEU A 42 14.89 21.29 -5.96
C LEU A 42 14.97 19.88 -6.56
N ARG A 43 16.12 19.52 -7.14
CA ARG A 43 16.36 18.19 -7.70
C ARG A 43 16.28 17.09 -6.64
N GLU A 44 16.87 17.33 -5.46
CA GLU A 44 16.79 16.43 -4.31
C GLU A 44 15.33 16.23 -3.88
N ALA A 45 14.58 17.31 -3.65
CA ALA A 45 13.18 17.25 -3.25
C ALA A 45 12.29 16.55 -4.31
N ILE A 46 12.52 16.79 -5.60
CA ILE A 46 11.81 16.10 -6.69
C ILE A 46 12.15 14.59 -6.69
N THR A 47 13.41 14.23 -6.43
CA THR A 47 13.83 12.83 -6.32
C THR A 47 13.12 12.13 -5.16
N GLU A 48 12.99 12.80 -4.02
CA GLU A 48 12.23 12.30 -2.88
C GLU A 48 10.74 12.12 -3.22
N ILE A 49 10.12 13.07 -3.93
CA ILE A 49 8.73 12.94 -4.41
C ILE A 49 8.55 11.68 -5.26
N VAL A 50 9.47 11.40 -6.20
CA VAL A 50 9.41 10.20 -7.04
C VAL A 50 9.55 8.92 -6.21
N ASN A 51 10.46 8.91 -5.23
CA ASN A 51 10.67 7.78 -4.34
C ASN A 51 9.42 7.52 -3.48
N ASP A 52 8.84 8.55 -2.88
CA ASP A 52 7.63 8.41 -2.07
C ASP A 52 6.42 7.99 -2.92
N GLY A 53 6.24 8.54 -4.11
CA GLY A 53 5.21 8.07 -5.05
C GLY A 53 5.36 6.57 -5.39
N THR A 54 6.60 6.12 -5.59
CA THR A 54 6.92 4.71 -5.83
C THR A 54 6.58 3.84 -4.62
N ARG A 55 6.94 4.29 -3.40
CA ARG A 55 6.62 3.60 -2.14
C ARG A 55 5.11 3.49 -1.93
N ALA A 56 4.35 4.57 -2.16
CA ALA A 56 2.89 4.54 -2.08
C ALA A 56 2.28 3.50 -3.04
N SER A 57 2.78 3.44 -4.27
CA SER A 57 2.35 2.45 -5.27
C SER A 57 2.64 1.00 -4.83
N ALA A 58 3.80 0.76 -4.21
CA ALA A 58 4.16 -0.54 -3.68
C ALA A 58 3.21 -1.00 -2.55
N VAL A 59 2.85 -0.10 -1.64
CA VAL A 59 1.89 -0.38 -0.55
C VAL A 59 0.51 -0.76 -1.14
N ILE A 60 0.02 0.03 -2.11
CA ILE A 60 -1.24 -0.27 -2.82
C ILE A 60 -1.19 -1.63 -3.51
N SER A 61 -0.05 -1.95 -4.13
CA SER A 61 0.15 -3.23 -4.83
C SER A 61 0.10 -4.40 -3.85
N ARG A 62 0.72 -4.28 -2.67
CA ARG A 62 0.66 -5.29 -1.60
C ARG A 62 -0.76 -5.51 -1.11
N ILE A 63 -1.55 -4.44 -0.94
CA ILE A 63 -2.95 -4.52 -0.53
C ILE A 63 -3.79 -5.26 -1.59
N ARG A 64 -3.64 -4.90 -2.87
CA ARG A 64 -4.34 -5.60 -3.96
C ARG A 64 -3.96 -7.08 -4.01
N ALA A 65 -2.68 -7.41 -3.82
CA ALA A 65 -2.23 -8.80 -3.76
C ALA A 65 -2.92 -9.56 -2.63
N LEU A 66 -2.96 -9.02 -1.41
CA LEU A 66 -3.63 -9.65 -0.26
C LEU A 66 -5.14 -9.88 -0.53
N LEU A 67 -5.83 -8.90 -1.09
CA LEU A 67 -7.25 -9.03 -1.44
C LEU A 67 -7.51 -10.03 -2.58
N SER A 68 -6.59 -10.10 -3.55
CA SER A 68 -6.68 -11.06 -4.66
C SER A 68 -6.45 -12.51 -4.19
N VAL A 69 -5.52 -12.71 -3.24
CA VAL A 69 -5.24 -14.02 -2.65
C VAL A 69 -6.46 -14.53 -1.90
N SER A 70 -7.13 -13.67 -1.11
CA SER A 70 -8.37 -14.03 -0.41
C SER A 70 -9.45 -14.55 -1.38
N ARG A 71 -9.65 -13.86 -2.51
CA ARG A 71 -10.60 -14.28 -3.56
C ARG A 71 -10.23 -15.62 -4.21
N LYS A 72 -8.92 -15.88 -4.42
CA LYS A 72 -8.45 -17.15 -4.99
C LYS A 72 -8.76 -18.32 -4.06
N TRP A 73 -8.53 -18.16 -2.75
CA TRP A 73 -8.87 -19.19 -1.76
C TRP A 73 -10.37 -19.46 -1.70
N ASP A 74 -11.23 -18.42 -1.63
CA ASP A 74 -12.70 -18.59 -1.62
C ASP A 74 -13.20 -19.34 -2.88
N ARG A 75 -12.73 -18.96 -4.07
CA ARG A 75 -13.12 -19.63 -5.31
C ARG A 75 -12.67 -21.09 -5.35
N SER A 76 -11.41 -21.34 -5.00
CA SER A 76 -10.84 -22.69 -4.95
C SER A 76 -11.61 -23.60 -3.98
N TRP A 77 -12.05 -23.04 -2.85
CA TRP A 77 -12.86 -23.76 -1.87
C TRP A 77 -14.25 -24.10 -2.43
N ARG A 78 -14.94 -23.13 -3.04
CA ARG A 78 -16.27 -23.32 -3.66
C ARG A 78 -16.25 -24.36 -4.78
N GLU A 79 -15.21 -24.35 -5.60
CA GLU A 79 -15.02 -25.30 -6.69
C GLU A 79 -14.83 -26.72 -6.16
N GLN A 80 -13.97 -26.91 -5.15
CA GLN A 80 -13.74 -28.22 -4.53
C GLN A 80 -14.95 -28.74 -3.75
N SER A 81 -15.70 -27.86 -3.06
CA SER A 81 -16.94 -28.24 -2.36
C SER A 81 -18.08 -28.61 -3.31
N SER A 82 -18.18 -27.95 -4.47
CA SER A 82 -19.18 -28.27 -5.50
C SER A 82 -18.82 -29.57 -6.24
N ALA A 83 -17.53 -29.90 -6.32
CA ALA A 83 -17.03 -31.13 -6.93
C ALA A 83 -17.09 -32.38 -6.02
N GLY A 84 -17.58 -32.25 -4.78
CA GLY A 84 -17.68 -33.39 -3.83
C GLY A 84 -16.33 -33.99 -3.42
N VAL A 85 -15.21 -33.30 -3.67
CA VAL A 85 -13.86 -33.78 -3.35
C VAL A 85 -13.62 -33.58 -1.86
N ALA A 86 -13.51 -34.69 -1.10
CA ALA A 86 -13.12 -34.66 0.30
C ALA A 86 -11.64 -34.23 0.43
N VAL A 87 -11.41 -32.92 0.57
CA VAL A 87 -10.06 -32.39 0.80
C VAL A 87 -9.70 -32.65 2.26
N ARG A 88 -8.73 -33.55 2.50
CA ARG A 88 -8.05 -33.63 3.81
C ARG A 88 -7.29 -32.33 4.01
N GLY A 89 -7.90 -31.40 4.74
CA GLY A 89 -7.37 -30.06 4.97
C GLY A 89 -6.14 -30.08 5.88
N CYS A 90 -5.03 -29.53 5.39
CA CYS A 90 -4.03 -28.92 6.27
C CYS A 90 -4.51 -27.51 6.62
N GLY A 91 -4.88 -27.28 7.88
CA GLY A 91 -5.04 -25.93 8.43
C GLY A 91 -6.39 -25.63 9.08
N GLY A 92 -6.78 -26.42 10.07
CA GLY A 92 -7.82 -26.01 11.02
C GLY A 92 -7.35 -24.81 11.84
N ARG A 93 -8.07 -23.69 11.75
CA ARG A 93 -8.17 -22.73 12.85
C ARG A 93 -9.58 -22.84 13.39
N ASN A 94 -9.69 -23.55 14.52
CA ASN A 94 -10.87 -23.45 15.39
C ASN A 94 -10.97 -22.00 15.86
N VAL A 95 -12.05 -21.34 15.49
CA VAL A 95 -12.52 -20.14 16.16
C VAL A 95 -13.34 -20.61 17.37
N HIS A 96 -12.74 -20.49 18.55
CA HIS A 96 -13.44 -20.35 19.82
C HIS A 96 -13.30 -18.90 20.26
#